data_AF-A0A2E9Y1S3-F1
#
_entry.id   AF-A0A2E9Y1S3-F1
#
_cell.length_a   1.000
_cell.length_b   1.000
_cell.length_c   1.000
_cell.angle_alpha   90.00
_cell.angle_beta   90.00
_cell.angle_gamma   90.00
#
_symmetry.space_group_name_H-M   'P 1'
#
loop_
_entity.id
_entity.type
_entity.pdbx_description
1 polymer ?
#
loop_
_entity_poly.entity_id
_entity_poly.type
_entity_poly.pdbx_seq_one_letter_code
_entity_poly.pdbx_strand_id
1 'polypeptide(L)'
;MITGHKDGRFTEMHLDTFVDFAASQGSAQAADEPFDMLIVSLDVTGNVAVVKVTDHYIGHDFIDYLALLKKDGQWRIYNKLWHSGPLT
;
A
#
# COMPACT_ATOMS: atom_id res chain seq x y z
N MET A 1 -4.90 9.30 3.09
CA MET A 1 -3.66 9.82 2.50
C MET A 1 -2.77 8.65 2.10
N ILE A 2 -1.84 8.89 1.18
CA ILE A 2 -0.82 7.90 0.80
C ILE A 2 0.52 8.53 1.13
N THR A 3 1.16 8.06 2.20
CA THR A 3 2.33 8.71 2.79
C THR A 3 3.40 7.68 3.08
N GLY A 4 4.67 8.00 2.83
CA GLY A 4 5.72 7.02 3.04
C GLY A 4 7.11 7.57 2.90
N HIS A 5 8.08 6.67 3.02
CA HIS A 5 9.48 6.98 2.81
C HIS A 5 10.02 6.13 1.66
N LYS A 6 10.77 6.77 0.76
CA LYS A 6 11.59 6.10 -0.25
C LYS A 6 13.04 6.46 -0.06
N ASP A 7 13.90 5.49 0.23
CA ASP A 7 15.34 5.70 0.45
C ASP A 7 15.63 6.85 1.44
N GLY A 8 14.87 6.88 2.55
CA GLY A 8 14.95 7.91 3.59
C GLY A 8 14.25 9.23 3.27
N ARG A 9 13.68 9.41 2.08
CA ARG A 9 12.96 10.63 1.68
C ARG A 9 11.46 10.50 1.94
N PHE A 10 10.92 11.43 2.73
CA PHE A 10 9.48 11.55 2.95
C PHE A 10 8.75 11.90 1.64
N THR A 11 7.64 11.22 1.38
CA THR A 11 6.74 11.43 0.25
C THR A 11 5.30 11.39 0.73
N GLU A 12 4.46 12.27 0.20
CA GLU A 12 3.04 12.32 0.50
C GLU A 12 2.22 12.63 -0.75
N MET A 13 1.08 11.95 -0.91
CA MET A 13 0.14 12.14 -2.00
C MET A 13 -1.30 12.08 -1.50
N HIS A 14 -2.16 12.90 -2.11
CA HIS A 14 -3.61 12.77 -2.00
C HIS A 14 -4.11 11.55 -2.79
N LEU A 15 -5.31 11.06 -2.44
CA LEU A 15 -5.89 9.86 -3.05
C LEU A 15 -6.02 10.00 -4.57
N ASP A 16 -6.60 11.11 -5.05
CA ASP A 16 -6.86 11.29 -6.48
C ASP A 16 -5.55 11.31 -7.27
N THR A 17 -4.53 12.01 -6.78
CA THR A 17 -3.19 12.02 -7.40
C THR A 17 -2.56 10.63 -7.42
N PHE A 18 -2.72 9.85 -6.34
CA PHE A 18 -2.20 8.49 -6.29
C PHE A 18 -2.95 7.56 -7.27
N VAL A 19 -4.27 7.70 -7.39
CA VAL A 19 -5.08 6.92 -8.33
C VAL A 19 -4.68 7.24 -9.77
N ASP A 20 -4.53 8.52 -10.11
CA ASP A 20 -4.07 8.94 -11.44
C ASP A 20 -2.66 8.41 -11.74
N PHE A 21 -1.76 8.51 -10.77
CA PHE A 21 -0.42 7.95 -10.87
C PHE A 21 -0.46 6.45 -11.13
N ALA A 22 -1.20 5.69 -10.32
CA ALA A 22 -1.30 4.24 -10.44
C ALA A 22 -1.93 3.82 -11.78
N ALA A 23 -2.95 4.53 -12.23
CA ALA A 23 -3.60 4.31 -13.53
C ALA A 23 -2.68 4.60 -14.72
N SER A 24 -1.67 5.46 -14.54
CA SER A 24 -0.67 5.75 -15.58
C SER A 24 0.44 4.71 -15.67
N GLN A 25 0.55 3.78 -14.72
CA GLN A 25 1.55 2.70 -14.74
C GLN A 25 1.05 1.49 -15.54
N GLY A 26 1.98 0.75 -16.13
CA GLY A 26 1.67 -0.59 -16.66
C GLY A 26 1.30 -1.54 -15.52
N SER A 27 0.48 -2.56 -15.81
CA SER A 27 0.18 -3.58 -14.80
C SER A 27 1.39 -4.52 -14.62
N ALA A 28 1.63 -4.96 -13.39
CA ALA A 28 2.63 -5.98 -13.07
C ALA A 28 2.46 -7.24 -13.94
N GLN A 29 1.19 -7.63 -14.20
CA GLN A 29 0.86 -8.74 -15.08
C GLN A 29 1.36 -8.53 -16.53
N ALA A 30 1.23 -7.33 -17.08
CA ALA A 30 1.71 -7.04 -18.43
C ALA A 30 3.25 -7.02 -18.51
N ALA A 31 3.92 -6.80 -17.38
CA ALA A 31 5.38 -6.84 -17.25
C ALA A 31 5.93 -8.23 -16.91
N ASP A 32 5.07 -9.27 -16.82
CA ASP A 32 5.44 -10.63 -16.39
C ASP A 32 6.13 -10.67 -15.02
N GLU A 33 5.78 -9.70 -14.16
CA GLU A 33 6.30 -9.65 -12.79
C GLU A 33 5.66 -10.78 -11.95
N PRO A 34 6.44 -11.43 -11.06
CA PRO A 34 5.91 -12.47 -10.20
C PRO A 34 4.83 -11.92 -9.26
N PHE A 35 3.77 -12.70 -9.05
CA PHE A 35 2.76 -12.37 -8.05
C PHE A 35 3.25 -12.84 -6.67
N ASP A 36 4.05 -12.03 -5.99
CA ASP A 36 4.71 -12.33 -4.72
C ASP A 36 4.19 -11.50 -3.52
N MET A 37 3.05 -10.81 -3.72
CA MET A 37 2.39 -10.02 -2.69
C MET A 37 1.90 -10.88 -1.52
N LEU A 38 2.10 -10.41 -0.29
CA LEU A 38 1.72 -11.14 0.93
C LEU A 38 1.00 -10.26 1.94
N ILE A 39 0.01 -10.82 2.61
CA ILE A 39 -0.48 -10.29 3.89
C ILE A 39 0.46 -10.79 4.99
N VAL A 40 1.23 -9.87 5.57
CA VAL A 40 2.21 -10.17 6.61
C VAL A 40 1.56 -10.26 7.99
N SER A 41 0.63 -9.35 8.29
CA SER A 41 -0.12 -9.36 9.54
C SER A 41 -1.46 -8.66 9.39
N LEU A 42 -2.42 -9.09 10.20
CA LEU A 42 -3.75 -8.50 10.30
C LEU A 42 -4.09 -8.32 11.79
N ASP A 43 -4.38 -7.09 12.19
CA ASP A 43 -4.94 -6.75 13.50
C ASP A 43 -6.33 -6.16 13.32
N VAL A 44 -7.32 -6.67 14.05
CA VAL A 44 -8.72 -6.26 13.97
C VAL A 44 -9.27 -5.99 15.36
N THR A 45 -9.77 -4.78 15.56
CA THR A 45 -10.51 -4.39 16.76
C THR A 45 -11.88 -3.85 16.35
N GLY A 46 -12.92 -4.67 16.51
CA GLY A 46 -14.28 -4.32 16.10
C GLY A 46 -14.38 -4.01 14.60
N ASN A 47 -14.68 -2.75 14.26
CA ASN A 47 -14.83 -2.26 12.89
C ASN A 47 -13.59 -1.51 12.37
N VAL A 48 -12.45 -1.61 13.05
CA VAL A 48 -11.17 -1.01 12.65
C VAL A 48 -10.16 -2.13 12.46
N ALA A 49 -9.28 -2.01 11.46
CA ALA A 49 -8.20 -2.95 11.25
C ALA A 49 -6.93 -2.26 10.75
N VAL A 50 -5.78 -2.88 11.01
CA VAL A 50 -4.51 -2.55 10.36
C VAL A 50 -3.99 -3.81 9.68
N VAL A 51 -3.64 -3.69 8.39
CA VAL A 51 -3.05 -4.77 7.60
C VAL A 51 -1.65 -4.36 7.20
N LYS A 52 -0.67 -5.21 7.48
CA LYS A 52 0.66 -5.08 6.90
C LYS A 52 0.73 -5.97 5.67
N VAL A 53 1.10 -5.41 4.52
CA VAL A 53 1.35 -6.18 3.30
C VAL A 53 2.75 -5.90 2.76
N THR A 54 3.27 -6.84 2.00
CA THR A 54 4.45 -6.64 1.14
C THR A 54 4.03 -6.79 -0.29
N ASP A 55 4.55 -5.93 -1.16
CA ASP A 55 4.31 -5.99 -2.60
C ASP A 55 5.55 -5.56 -3.40
N HIS A 56 5.68 -6.11 -4.60
CA HIS A 56 6.56 -5.60 -5.63
C HIS A 56 5.74 -4.75 -6.60
N TYR A 57 6.12 -3.48 -6.74
CA TYR A 57 5.42 -2.52 -7.59
C TYR A 57 6.43 -1.60 -8.28
N ILE A 58 6.30 -1.43 -9.61
CA ILE A 58 7.13 -0.54 -10.43
C ILE A 58 8.65 -0.70 -10.18
N GLY A 59 9.12 -1.94 -10.05
CA GLY A 59 10.53 -2.26 -9.83
C GLY A 59 11.03 -2.00 -8.39
N HIS A 60 10.12 -1.83 -7.43
CA HIS A 60 10.45 -1.55 -6.03
C HIS A 60 9.67 -2.45 -5.08
N ASP A 61 10.34 -2.90 -4.03
CA ASP A 61 9.69 -3.59 -2.92
C ASP A 61 9.11 -2.58 -1.93
N PHE A 62 7.88 -2.84 -1.49
CA PHE A 62 7.16 -2.03 -0.52
C PHE A 62 6.76 -2.86 0.70
N ILE A 63 6.78 -2.17 1.85
CA ILE A 63 6.05 -2.58 3.05
C ILE A 63 4.96 -1.55 3.30
N ASP A 64 3.72 -1.97 3.12
CA ASP A 64 2.56 -1.13 3.35
C ASP A 64 1.89 -1.44 4.69
N TYR A 65 1.41 -0.40 5.35
CA TYR A 65 0.49 -0.45 6.48
C TYR A 65 -0.81 0.21 6.07
N LEU A 66 -1.84 -0.61 5.90
CA LEU A 66 -3.18 -0.18 5.51
C LEU A 66 -4.02 -0.03 6.77
N ALA A 67 -4.57 1.16 7.01
CA ALA A 67 -5.58 1.38 8.04
C ALA A 67 -6.97 1.27 7.41
N LEU A 68 -7.79 0.36 7.92
CA LEU A 68 -9.11 0.05 7.38
C LEU A 68 -10.22 0.37 8.39
N LEU A 69 -11.38 0.75 7.86
CA LEU A 69 -12.62 0.90 8.61
C LEU A 69 -13.73 0.12 7.91
N LYS A 70 -14.55 -0.58 8.69
CA LYS A 70 -15.77 -1.23 8.22
C LYS A 70 -16.95 -0.27 8.35
N LYS A 71 -17.57 0.07 7.23
CA LYS A 71 -18.78 0.90 7.16
C LYS A 71 -19.80 0.22 6.23
N ASP A 72 -21.06 0.19 6.65
CA ASP A 72 -22.16 -0.42 5.85
C ASP A 72 -21.87 -1.87 5.44
N GLY A 73 -21.24 -2.63 6.35
CA GLY A 73 -20.85 -4.03 6.12
C GLY A 73 -19.57 -4.22 5.29
N GLN A 74 -18.95 -3.16 4.78
CA GLN A 74 -17.81 -3.22 3.87
C GLN A 74 -16.55 -2.62 4.50
N TRP A 75 -15.42 -3.31 4.35
CA TRP A 75 -14.11 -2.78 4.69
C TRP A 75 -13.62 -1.84 3.59
N ARG A 76 -13.04 -0.70 3.98
CA ARG A 76 -12.36 0.23 3.07
C ARG A 76 -11.03 0.65 3.66
N ILE A 77 -10.04 0.88 2.80
CA ILE A 77 -8.77 1.48 3.18
C ILE A 77 -9.00 2.98 3.36
N TYR A 78 -8.69 3.51 4.54
CA TYR A 78 -8.78 4.93 4.88
C TYR A 78 -7.41 5.62 4.81
N ASN A 79 -6.33 4.89 5.09
CA ASN A 79 -4.98 5.40 4.99
C ASN A 79 -4.01 4.31 4.53
N LYS A 80 -3.00 4.69 3.74
CA LYS A 80 -1.86 3.84 3.38
C LYS A 80 -0.58 4.56 3.83
N LEU A 81 0.16 3.90 4.73
CA LEU A 81 1.56 4.24 4.99
C LEU A 81 2.45 3.23 4.30
N TRP A 82 3.59 3.65 3.77
CA TRP A 82 4.49 2.74 3.05
C TRP A 82 5.97 3.05 3.27
N HIS A 83 6.80 2.03 3.14
CA HIS A 83 8.25 2.13 3.15
C HIS A 83 8.83 1.39 1.94
N SER A 84 9.78 2.01 1.25
CA SER A 84 10.59 1.36 0.22
C SER A 84 12.05 1.78 0.36
N GLY A 85 12.96 0.81 0.33
CA GLY A 85 14.40 0.99 0.58
C GLY A 85 14.90 0.24 1.83
N PRO A 86 16.14 0.47 2.26
CA PRO A 86 16.77 -0.28 3.36
C PRO A 86 15.95 -0.25 4.65
N LEU A 87 15.84 -1.40 5.32
CA LEU A 87 15.31 -1.49 6.68
C LEU A 87 16.43 -1.05 7.63
N THR A 88 16.32 0.16 8.15
CA THR A 88 17.25 0.71 9.16
C THR A 88 16.94 0.20 10.55
#